data_AF-A0A960XRX2-F1
#
_entry.id   AF-A0A960XRX2-F1
#
_cell.length_a   1.000
_cell.length_b   1.000
_cell.length_c   1.000
_cell.angle_alpha   90.00
_cell.angle_beta   90.00
_cell.angle_gamma   90.00
#
_symmetry.space_group_name_H-M   'P 1'
#
loop_
_entity.id
_entity.type
_entity.pdbx_description
1 polymer ?
#
loop_
_entity_poly.entity_id
_entity_poly.type
_entity_poly.pdbx_seq_one_letter_code
_entity_poly.pdbx_strand_id
1 'polypeptide(L)' 'LLTMKDGTAHMGFITGESDGTVEVRNIAGQVTKVKRGDVAAETHMEQSMMPPGLASSLSVADFTSLIEYLCSLKTSAD' A
#
# COMPACT_ATOMS: atom_id res chain seq x y z
N LEU A 1 -2.26 -7.86 -5.83
CA LEU A 1 -2.59 -9.09 -5.08
C LEU A 1 -1.47 -10.10 -5.28
N LEU A 2 -0.87 -10.61 -4.21
CA LEU A 2 0.07 -11.73 -4.27
C LEU A 2 -0.65 -12.99 -3.83
N THR A 3 -0.73 -13.99 -4.70
CA THR A 3 -1.25 -15.32 -4.38
C THR A 3 -0.09 -16.26 -4.11
N MET A 4 -0.12 -16.94 -2.97
CA MET A 4 0.92 -17.85 -2.52
C MET A 4 0.66 -19.29 -2.96
N LYS A 5 1.72 -20.09 -3.01
CA LYS A 5 1.65 -21.52 -3.34
C LYS A 5 0.85 -22.34 -2.33
N ASP A 6 0.77 -21.89 -1.09
CA ASP A 6 -0.04 -22.52 -0.04
C ASP A 6 -1.53 -22.16 -0.12
N GLY A 7 -1.92 -21.33 -1.09
CA GLY A 7 -3.30 -20.87 -1.31
C GLY A 7 -3.67 -19.61 -0.53
N THR A 8 -2.78 -19.07 0.32
CA THR A 8 -3.01 -17.77 0.97
C THR A 8 -2.82 -16.62 -0.03
N ALA A 9 -3.39 -15.46 0.29
CA ALA A 9 -3.27 -14.28 -0.56
C ALA A 9 -3.01 -13.02 0.27
N HIS A 10 -2.09 -12.19 -0.21
CA HIS A 10 -1.74 -10.90 0.39
C HIS A 10 -2.16 -9.76 -0.54
N MET A 11 -3.15 -8.99 -0.08
CA MET A 11 -3.58 -7.78 -0.77
C MET A 11 -2.81 -6.58 -0.25
N GLY A 12 -2.15 -5.86 -1.17
CA GLY A 12 -1.29 -4.73 -0.85
C GLY A 12 -0.43 -4.33 -2.04
N PHE A 13 0.48 -3.39 -1.79
CA PHE A 13 1.51 -2.92 -2.72
C PHE A 13 2.89 -3.33 -2.24
N ILE A 14 3.80 -3.57 -3.18
CA ILE A 14 5.19 -3.90 -2.88
C ILE A 14 5.91 -2.61 -2.47
N THR A 15 6.42 -2.58 -1.23
CA THR A 15 7.21 -1.45 -0.71
C THR A 15 8.71 -1.65 -0.85
N GLY A 16 9.14 -2.88 -1.14
CA GLY A 16 10.53 -3.22 -1.35
C GLY A 16 10.70 -4.68 -1.73
N GLU A 17 11.81 -4.99 -2.40
CA GLU A 17 12.23 -6.36 -2.69
C GLU A 17 13.76 -6.44 -2.53
N SER A 18 14.22 -7.36 -1.68
CA SER A 18 15.63 -7.60 -1.42
C SER A 18 15.87 -9.04 -0.95
N ASP A 19 17.00 -9.63 -1.32
CA ASP A 19 17.41 -10.98 -0.88
C ASP A 19 16.32 -12.05 -1.07
N GLY A 20 15.59 -11.98 -2.18
CA GLY A 20 14.49 -12.90 -2.49
C GLY A 20 13.28 -12.78 -1.56
N THR A 21 13.19 -11.70 -0.78
CA THR A 21 12.06 -11.35 0.09
C THR A 21 11.34 -10.13 -0.49
N VAL A 22 10.03 -10.21 -0.58
CA VAL A 22 9.14 -9.13 -1.00
C VAL A 22 8.44 -8.57 0.23
N GLU A 23 8.46 -7.26 0.38
CA GLU A 23 7.70 -6.55 1.42
C GLU A 23 6.40 -6.02 0.83
N VAL A 24 5.27 -6.50 1.35
CA VAL A 24 3.93 -6.11 0.92
C VAL A 24 3.27 -5.29 2.01
N ARG A 25 2.86 -4.06 1.69
CA ARG A 25 2.09 -3.19 2.58
C ARG A 25 0.62 -3.17 2.18
N ASN A 26 -0.28 -3.40 3.14
CA ASN A 26 -1.73 -3.30 2.91
C ASN A 26 -2.29 -1.92 3.27
N ILE A 27 -3.60 -1.72 3.05
CA ILE A 27 -4.30 -0.45 3.34
C ILE A 27 -4.30 -0.06 4.82
N ALA A 28 -4.18 -1.04 5.73
CA ALA A 28 -4.04 -0.79 7.17
C ALA A 28 -2.61 -0.38 7.57
N GLY A 29 -1.69 -0.27 6.61
CA GLY A 29 -0.29 0.05 6.83
C GLY A 29 0.54 -1.13 7.35
N GLN A 30 -0.02 -2.34 7.43
CA GLN A 30 0.70 -3.52 7.89
C GLN A 30 1.65 -4.00 6.79
N VAL A 31 2.91 -4.26 7.17
CA VAL A 31 3.93 -4.81 6.28
C VAL A 31 4.06 -6.31 6.53
N THR A 32 3.90 -7.09 5.47
CA THR A 32 4.15 -8.54 5.48
C THR A 32 5.36 -8.85 4.62
N LYS A 33 6.29 -9.63 5.16
CA LYS A 33 7.46 -10.12 4.40
C LYS A 33 7.16 -11.51 3.89
N VAL A 34 7.30 -11.70 2.60
CA VAL A 34 7.00 -12.97 1.93
C VAL A 34 8.18 -13.38 1.06
N LYS A 35 8.51 -14.67 1.01
CA LYS A 35 9.58 -15.14 0.14
C LYS A 35 9.09 -15.11 -1.31
N ARG A 36 9.87 -14.53 -2.21
CA ARG A 36 9.55 -14.48 -3.65
C ARG A 36 9.36 -15.87 -4.24
N GLY A 37 10.10 -16.86 -3.73
CA GLY A 37 9.97 -18.27 -4.14
C GLY A 37 8.63 -18.91 -3.78
N ASP A 38 7.88 -18.35 -2.83
CA ASP A 38 6.59 -18.89 -2.37
C ASP A 38 5.39 -18.23 -3.08
N VAL A 39 5.64 -17.18 -3.88
CA VAL A 39 4.62 -16.49 -4.68
C VAL A 39 4.28 -17.35 -5.90
N ALA A 40 3.01 -17.69 -6.06
CA ALA A 40 2.48 -18.39 -7.22
C ALA A 40 2.07 -17.43 -8.33
N ALA A 41 1.46 -16.30 -7.98
CA ALA A 41 1.04 -15.27 -8.93
C ALA A 41 1.06 -13.88 -8.30
N GLU A 42 1.39 -12.88 -9.12
CA GLU A 42 1.26 -11.47 -8.79
C GLU A 42 0.27 -10.84 -9.78
N THR A 43 -0.85 -10.36 -9.27
CA THR A 43 -1.92 -9.75 -10.06
C THR A 43 -2.00 -8.26 -9.75
N HIS A 44 -1.80 -7.43 -10.77
CA HIS A 44 -2.10 -6.01 -10.68
C HIS A 44 -3.62 -5.84 -10.55
N MET A 45 -4.06 -5.09 -9.54
CA MET A 45 -5.49 -4.84 -9.33
C MET A 45 -5.87 -3.52 -9.98
N GLU A 46 -6.83 -3.56 -10.89
CA GLU A 46 -7.40 -2.35 -11.51
C GLU A 46 -8.12 -1.45 -10.49
N GLN A 47 -8.63 -2.06 -9.42
CA GLN A 47 -9.30 -1.34 -8.34
C GLN A 47 -8.27 -0.69 -7.41
N SER A 48 -8.33 0.64 -7.28
CA SER A 48 -7.50 1.41 -6.35
C SER A 48 -7.70 0.95 -4.90
N MET A 49 -6.61 0.94 -4.13
CA MET A 49 -6.68 0.76 -2.68
C MET A 49 -7.15 2.02 -1.95
N MET A 50 -7.22 3.19 -2.60
CA MET A 50 -7.97 4.32 -2.04
C MET A 50 -9.46 4.02 -2.21
N PRO A 51 -10.23 3.78 -1.12
CA PRO A 51 -11.65 3.48 -1.24
C PRO A 51 -12.38 4.64 -1.91
N PRO A 52 -13.40 4.36 -2.75
CA PRO A 52 -14.25 5.41 -3.28
C PRO A 52 -14.91 6.17 -2.12
N GLY A 53 -15.00 7.49 -2.24
CA GLY A 53 -15.61 8.32 -1.20
C GLY A 53 -14.66 8.81 -0.10
N LEU A 54 -13.40 8.35 -0.07
CA LEU A 54 -12.41 8.80 0.93
C LEU A 54 -12.21 10.32 0.91
N ALA A 55 -12.18 10.93 -0.29
CA ALA A 55 -12.10 12.38 -0.44
C ALA A 55 -13.47 13.07 -0.35
N SER A 56 -14.57 12.33 -0.51
CA SER A 56 -15.92 12.89 -0.58
C SER A 56 -16.44 13.39 0.76
N SER A 57 -15.87 12.93 1.87
CA SER A 57 -16.23 13.39 3.22
C SER A 57 -15.44 14.63 3.68
N LEU A 58 -14.47 15.11 2.90
CA LEU A 58 -13.63 16.23 3.30
C LEU A 58 -14.28 17.56 2.90
N SER A 59 -14.36 18.51 3.83
CA SER A 59 -14.63 19.90 3.46
C SER A 59 -13.42 20.50 2.75
N VAL A 60 -13.59 21.67 2.13
CA VAL A 60 -12.46 22.41 1.51
C VAL A 60 -11.35 22.67 2.52
N ALA A 61 -11.70 23.00 3.76
CA ALA A 61 -10.74 23.23 4.84
C ALA A 61 -9.99 21.95 5.22
N ASP A 62 -10.69 20.83 5.38
CA ASP A 62 -10.06 19.54 5.72
C ASP A 62 -9.11 19.07 4.61
N PHE A 63 -9.48 19.33 3.36
CA PHE A 63 -8.64 19.01 2.22
C PHE A 63 -7.37 19.89 2.19
N THR A 64 -7.48 21.18 2.48
CA THR A 64 -6.31 22.06 2.63
C THR A 64 -5.39 21.58 3.75
N SER A 65 -5.94 21.27 4.94
CA SER A 65 -5.14 20.76 6.07
C SER A 65 -4.46 19.43 5.74
N LEU A 66 -5.12 18.55 4.98
CA LEU A 66 -4.51 17.31 4.49
C LEU A 66 -3.32 17.61 3.56
N ILE A 67 -3.48 18.52 2.60
CA ILE A 67 -2.40 18.91 1.68
C ILE A 67 -1.22 19.50 2.46
N GLU A 68 -1.48 20.42 3.39
CA GLU A 68 -0.44 21.02 4.24
C GLU A 68 0.31 19.95 5.04
N TYR A 69 -0.40 19.00 5.65
CA TYR A 69 0.20 17.88 6.35
C TYR A 69 1.10 17.03 5.43
N LEU A 70 0.59 16.64 4.26
CA LEU A 70 1.38 15.87 3.27
C LEU A 70 2.63 16.63 2.79
N CYS A 71 2.51 17.95 2.57
CA CYS A 71 3.65 18.81 2.24
C CYS A 71 4.68 18.84 3.37
N SER A 72 4.24 18.87 4.64
CA SER A 72 5.14 18.87 5.79
C SER A 72 5.94 17.57 5.93
N LEU A 73 5.36 16.42 5.57
CA LEU A 73 6.06 15.12 5.61
C LEU A 73 7.24 15.05 4.64
N LYS A 74 7.23 15.84 3.56
CA LYS A 74 8.36 15.93 2.63
C LYS A 74 9.56 16.66 3.26
N THR A 75 9.33 17.62 4.16
CA THR A 75 10.41 18.42 4.75
C THR A 75 11.09 17.77 5.94
N SER A 76 10.51 16.72 6.51
CA SER A 76 11.05 16.00 7.68
C SER A 76 11.94 14.80 7.32
N ALA A 77 12.25 14.62 6.04
CA ALA A 77 13.05 13.49 5.52
C ALA A 77 14.51 13.90 5.18
N ASP A 78 15.07 14.85 5.92
CA ASP A 78 16.50 15.22 5.90
C ASP A 78 17.18 14.72 7.18
#